data_AF-A0A2D6MWK4-F1
#
_entry.id   AF-A0A2D6MWK4-F1
#
_cell.length_a   1.000
_cell.length_b   1.000
_cell.length_c   1.000
_cell.angle_alpha   90.00
_cell.angle_beta   90.00
_cell.angle_gamma   90.00
#
_symmetry.space_group_name_H-M   'P 1'
#
loop_
_entity.id
_entity.type
_entity.pdbx_description
1 polymer ?
#
loop_
_entity_poly.entity_id
_entity_poly.type
_entity_poly.pdbx_seq_one_letter_code
_entity_poly.pdbx_strand_id
1 'polypeptide(L)'
;MRRIGSNIRKKSSEERSHRLTKNIIEYSDGESPKNEYPRRIVSPTRASGCCTDESRINVGSLREVEGFMFCYRVCQECGHAVKYFYPSTESTSSALKAYRERQKYMLQ
;
A
#
# COMPACT_ATOMS: atom_id res chain seq x y z
N MET A 1 7.16 -42.79 22.74
CA MET A 1 5.97 -41.92 22.61
C MET A 1 6.42 -40.47 22.40
N ARG A 2 5.67 -39.75 21.54
CA ARG A 2 5.79 -38.36 21.01
C ARG A 2 6.20 -37.29 22.05
N ARG A 3 6.74 -36.09 21.72
CA ARG A 3 6.35 -35.14 20.66
C ARG A 3 7.52 -34.22 20.23
N ILE A 4 7.67 -34.08 18.90
CA ILE A 4 8.50 -33.08 18.23
C ILE A 4 7.87 -31.70 18.52
N GLY A 5 8.62 -30.84 19.19
CA GLY A 5 8.19 -29.50 19.60
C GLY A 5 7.95 -28.57 18.41
N SER A 6 6.74 -28.05 18.33
CA SER A 6 6.21 -27.15 17.32
C SER A 6 6.90 -25.77 17.33
N ASN A 7 7.99 -25.57 16.59
CA ASN A 7 8.63 -24.25 16.40
C ASN A 7 8.31 -23.57 15.05
N ILE A 8 7.21 -23.95 14.38
CA ILE A 8 6.95 -23.54 12.97
C ILE A 8 6.17 -22.21 12.80
N ARG A 9 5.63 -21.57 13.84
CA ARG A 9 4.54 -20.57 13.63
C ARG A 9 4.79 -19.12 14.07
N LYS A 10 5.99 -18.56 13.87
CA LYS A 10 6.20 -17.09 13.98
C LYS A 10 6.85 -16.43 12.76
N LYS A 11 7.81 -17.09 12.09
CA LYS A 11 8.45 -16.53 10.87
C LYS A 11 7.45 -16.24 9.74
N SER A 12 6.39 -17.05 9.62
CA SER A 12 5.40 -16.92 8.54
C SER A 12 4.57 -15.65 8.58
N SER A 13 4.33 -15.01 9.74
CA SER A 13 3.49 -13.80 9.78
C SER A 13 4.27 -12.56 9.34
N GLU A 14 5.51 -12.40 9.81
CA GLU A 14 6.35 -11.24 9.45
C GLU A 14 6.75 -11.27 7.98
N GLU A 15 7.14 -12.42 7.44
CA GLU A 15 7.44 -12.57 6.00
C GLU A 15 6.21 -12.33 5.12
N ARG A 16 5.02 -12.75 5.58
CA ARG A 16 3.76 -12.54 4.85
C ARG A 16 3.35 -11.07 4.89
N SER A 17 3.54 -10.39 6.02
CA SER A 17 3.38 -8.95 6.15
C SER A 17 4.34 -8.20 5.22
N HIS A 18 5.63 -8.56 5.20
CA HIS A 18 6.63 -7.96 4.31
C HIS A 18 6.28 -8.12 2.81
N ARG A 19 5.72 -9.28 2.42
CA ARG A 19 5.22 -9.49 1.05
C ARG A 19 3.98 -8.65 0.73
N LEU A 20 3.15 -8.34 1.74
CA LEU A 20 1.97 -7.49 1.58
C LEU A 20 2.32 -5.99 1.52
N THR A 21 3.43 -5.57 2.12
CA THR A 21 3.94 -4.19 2.09
C THR A 21 4.64 -3.82 0.79
N LYS A 22 5.23 -4.80 0.09
CA LYS A 22 5.97 -4.56 -1.16
C LYS A 22 5.07 -3.85 -2.16
N ASN A 23 5.53 -2.68 -2.63
CA ASN A 23 4.84 -1.96 -3.70
C ASN A 23 4.89 -2.80 -4.98
N ILE A 24 3.73 -3.04 -5.59
CA ILE A 24 3.59 -3.78 -6.84
C ILE A 24 3.60 -2.86 -8.07
N ILE A 25 3.64 -1.54 -7.86
CA ILE A 25 3.75 -0.57 -8.93
C ILE A 25 5.21 -0.53 -9.41
N GLU A 26 5.38 -0.77 -10.70
CA GLU A 26 6.62 -0.56 -11.42
C GLU A 26 6.47 0.66 -12.30
N TYR A 27 7.35 1.64 -12.07
CA TYR A 27 7.37 2.87 -12.85
C TYR A 27 8.25 2.68 -14.07
N SER A 28 7.68 2.83 -15.26
CA SER A 28 8.38 2.72 -16.53
C SER A 28 7.71 3.61 -17.57
N ASP A 29 8.52 4.34 -18.32
CA ASP A 29 8.08 5.13 -19.48
C ASP A 29 8.32 4.38 -20.81
N GLY A 30 8.96 3.20 -20.76
CA GLY A 30 9.28 2.38 -21.94
C GLY A 30 8.24 1.30 -22.25
N GLU A 31 7.33 1.03 -21.32
CA GLU A 31 6.23 0.07 -21.51
C GLU A 31 4.88 0.78 -21.41
N SER A 32 3.89 0.27 -22.14
CA SER A 32 2.52 0.78 -21.98
C SER A 32 2.00 0.49 -20.57
N PRO A 33 1.17 1.38 -19.99
CA PRO A 33 0.57 1.17 -18.68
C PRO A 33 -0.25 -0.12 -18.67
N LYS A 34 -0.03 -0.98 -17.68
CA LYS A 34 -0.70 -2.29 -17.56
C LYS A 34 -1.08 -2.57 -16.13
N ASN A 35 -2.29 -3.09 -15.95
CA ASN A 35 -2.81 -3.47 -14.64
C ASN A 35 -2.91 -5.00 -14.55
N GLU A 36 -1.90 -5.62 -13.93
CA GLU A 36 -1.84 -7.06 -13.65
C GLU A 36 -2.06 -7.32 -12.15
N TYR A 37 -2.85 -6.46 -11.48
CA TYR A 37 -3.18 -6.61 -10.07
C TYR A 37 -3.77 -8.02 -9.80
N PRO A 38 -3.36 -8.71 -8.71
CA PRO A 38 -2.56 -8.22 -7.58
C PRO A 38 -1.04 -8.41 -7.72
N ARG A 39 -0.55 -8.85 -8.88
CA ARG A 39 0.87 -9.23 -9.05
C ARG A 39 1.77 -8.02 -9.37
N ARG A 40 1.35 -7.17 -10.31
CA ARG A 40 2.16 -6.06 -10.85
C ARG A 40 1.25 -4.98 -11.43
N ILE A 41 1.67 -3.72 -11.36
CA ILE A 41 1.03 -2.61 -12.07
C ILE A 41 2.14 -1.80 -12.74
N VAL A 42 2.16 -1.73 -14.06
CA VAL A 42 3.10 -0.87 -14.81
C VAL A 42 2.47 0.51 -14.95
N SER A 43 3.16 1.53 -14.45
CA SER A 43 2.71 2.92 -14.45
C SER A 43 3.74 3.81 -15.14
N PRO A 44 3.32 4.85 -15.87
CA PRO A 44 4.16 5.99 -16.18
C PRO A 44 4.82 6.56 -14.93
N THR A 45 6.03 7.09 -15.07
CA THR A 45 6.81 7.63 -13.94
C THR A 45 6.21 8.93 -13.41
N ARG A 46 5.52 9.70 -14.26
CA ARG A 46 4.98 11.03 -13.94
C ARG A 46 3.48 11.09 -14.10
N ALA A 47 2.83 11.83 -13.20
CA ALA A 47 1.46 12.25 -13.36
C ALA A 47 1.34 13.28 -14.49
N SER A 48 0.25 13.21 -15.22
CA SER A 48 -0.16 14.16 -16.26
C SER A 48 -1.37 14.98 -15.81
N GLY A 49 -1.73 16.03 -16.55
CA GLY A 49 -2.86 16.91 -16.20
C GLY A 49 -4.21 16.19 -16.07
N CYS A 50 -4.36 15.02 -16.70
CA CYS A 50 -5.56 14.18 -16.57
C CYS A 50 -5.68 13.44 -15.23
N CYS A 51 -4.65 13.42 -14.38
CA CYS A 51 -4.60 12.61 -13.15
C CYS A 51 -5.35 13.25 -11.97
N THR A 52 -6.65 13.49 -12.11
CA THR A 52 -7.53 13.99 -11.05
C THR A 52 -8.02 12.88 -10.12
N ASP A 53 -8.69 13.23 -9.02
CA ASP A 53 -9.27 12.22 -8.12
C ASP A 53 -10.40 11.44 -8.81
N GLU A 54 -11.20 12.12 -9.63
CA GLU A 54 -12.31 11.52 -10.39
C GLU A 54 -11.81 10.55 -11.47
N SER A 55 -10.72 10.88 -12.17
CA SER A 55 -10.16 9.99 -13.21
C SER A 55 -9.43 8.80 -12.63
N ARG A 56 -9.09 8.82 -11.33
CA ARG A 56 -8.36 7.75 -10.63
C ARG A 56 -9.32 6.75 -9.97
N ILE A 57 -9.36 5.55 -10.53
CA ILE A 57 -10.13 4.44 -9.97
C ILE A 57 -9.32 3.55 -9.02
N ASN A 58 -10.00 3.03 -8.01
CA ASN A 58 -9.42 2.04 -7.10
C ASN A 58 -9.25 0.70 -7.82
N VAL A 59 -8.08 0.10 -7.65
CA VAL A 59 -7.72 -1.21 -8.19
C VAL A 59 -7.63 -2.22 -7.06
N GLY A 60 -8.54 -3.19 -7.10
CA GLY A 60 -8.63 -4.26 -6.11
C GLY A 60 -9.27 -3.83 -4.79
N SER A 61 -9.00 -4.60 -3.74
CA SER A 61 -9.52 -4.37 -2.39
C SER A 61 -8.62 -3.48 -1.54
N LEU A 62 -9.23 -2.80 -0.56
CA LEU A 62 -8.55 -2.12 0.53
C LEU A 62 -7.67 -3.11 1.31
N ARG A 63 -6.44 -2.70 1.62
CA ARG A 63 -5.49 -3.49 2.41
C ARG A 63 -5.04 -2.70 3.62
N GLU A 64 -4.79 -3.41 4.71
CA GLU A 64 -4.22 -2.85 5.93
C GLU A 64 -2.74 -3.23 6.04
N VAL A 65 -1.90 -2.24 6.30
CA VAL A 65 -0.48 -2.41 6.61
C VAL A 65 -0.15 -1.51 7.79
N GLU A 66 0.33 -2.09 8.89
CA GLU A 66 0.77 -1.35 10.09
C GLU A 66 -0.29 -0.37 10.64
N GLY A 67 -1.58 -0.72 10.51
CA GLY A 67 -2.71 0.14 10.91
C GLY A 67 -3.06 1.25 9.90
N PHE A 68 -2.45 1.25 8.72
CA PHE A 68 -2.79 2.13 7.60
C PHE A 68 -3.59 1.37 6.55
N MET A 69 -4.76 1.90 6.21
CA MET A 69 -5.56 1.40 5.09
C MET A 69 -5.07 2.04 3.79
N PHE A 70 -4.77 1.23 2.79
CA PHE A 70 -4.37 1.70 1.47
C PHE A 70 -5.04 0.90 0.35
N CYS A 71 -5.15 1.53 -0.81
CA CYS A 71 -5.49 0.88 -2.08
C CYS A 71 -4.51 1.35 -3.16
N TYR A 72 -4.50 0.64 -4.29
CA TYR A 72 -3.83 1.15 -5.48
C TYR A 72 -4.86 1.90 -6.32
N ARG A 73 -4.51 3.08 -6.83
CA ARG A 73 -5.37 3.87 -7.72
C ARG A 73 -4.70 4.07 -9.06
N VAL A 74 -5.45 3.91 -10.15
CA VAL A 74 -4.95 4.06 -11.52
C VAL A 74 -5.80 5.09 -12.25
N CYS A 75 -5.16 6.04 -12.94
CA CYS A 75 -5.84 6.99 -13.83
C CYS A 75 -6.37 6.24 -15.06
N GLN A 76 -7.66 6.40 -15.37
CA GLN A 76 -8.26 5.75 -16.54
C GLN A 76 -7.74 6.28 -17.87
N GLU A 77 -7.23 7.52 -17.91
CA GLU A 77 -6.81 8.16 -19.15
C GLU A 77 -5.35 7.81 -19.51
N CYS A 78 -4.41 8.03 -18.60
CA CYS A 78 -2.98 7.81 -18.87
C CYS A 78 -2.40 6.56 -18.22
N GLY A 79 -3.18 5.83 -17.41
CA GLY A 79 -2.72 4.62 -16.72
C GLY A 79 -1.75 4.86 -15.55
N HIS A 80 -1.56 6.11 -15.11
CA HIS A 80 -0.71 6.42 -13.97
C HIS A 80 -1.26 5.83 -12.67
N ALA A 81 -0.46 4.97 -12.03
CA ALA A 81 -0.78 4.29 -10.78
C ALA A 81 -0.10 4.93 -9.56
N VAL A 82 -0.83 5.00 -8.46
CA VAL A 82 -0.34 5.45 -7.15
C VAL A 82 -0.83 4.53 -6.04
N LYS A 83 -0.05 4.43 -4.97
CA LYS A 83 -0.47 3.81 -3.71
C LYS A 83 -1.16 4.89 -2.87
N TYR A 84 -2.48 4.82 -2.78
CA TYR A 84 -3.28 5.81 -2.06
C TYR A 84 -3.53 5.32 -0.63
N PHE A 85 -3.09 6.11 0.34
CA PHE A 85 -3.31 5.86 1.77
C PHE A 85 -4.53 6.65 2.23
N TYR A 86 -5.50 5.97 2.82
CA TYR A 86 -6.65 6.63 3.39
C TYR A 86 -6.25 7.30 4.71
N PRO A 87 -6.73 8.54 4.97
CA PRO A 87 -6.58 9.13 6.29
C PRO A 87 -7.25 8.22 7.32
N SER A 88 -6.60 8.03 8.46
CA SER A 88 -7.12 7.21 9.55
C SER A 88 -8.46 7.79 10.01
N THR A 89 -9.56 7.14 9.62
CA THR A 89 -10.81 7.29 10.36
C THR A 89 -10.56 6.77 11.78
N GLU A 90 -11.21 7.36 12.78
CA GLU A 90 -10.85 7.30 14.21
C GLU A 90 -10.72 5.89 14.83
N SER A 91 -10.98 4.81 14.08
CA SER A 91 -11.09 3.45 14.58
C SER A 91 -9.83 2.56 14.54
N THR A 92 -8.68 2.94 13.93
CA THR A 92 -7.70 1.88 13.54
C THR A 92 -6.22 1.95 13.95
N SER A 93 -5.64 2.94 14.67
CA SER A 93 -4.23 2.74 15.11
C SER A 93 -3.73 3.63 16.26
N SER A 94 -3.36 2.99 17.37
CA SER A 94 -2.59 3.60 18.47
C SER A 94 -1.19 4.07 18.04
N ALA A 95 -0.60 3.44 17.02
CA ALA A 95 0.72 3.82 16.50
C ALA A 95 0.69 5.20 15.80
N LEU A 96 -0.42 5.53 15.14
CA LEU A 96 -0.64 6.85 14.53
C LEU A 96 -0.83 7.97 15.55
N LYS A 97 -1.53 7.68 16.64
CA LYS A 97 -1.66 8.60 17.76
C LYS A 97 -0.28 8.92 18.35
N ALA A 98 0.53 7.87 18.59
CA ALA A 98 1.90 8.03 19.07
C ALA A 98 2.82 8.77 18.08
N TYR A 99 2.67 8.56 16.77
CA TYR A 99 3.42 9.31 15.76
C TYR A 99 3.06 10.80 15.75
N ARG A 100 1.76 11.13 15.76
CA ARG A 100 1.28 12.53 15.81
C ARG A 100 1.72 13.24 17.09
N GLU A 101 1.65 12.55 18.22
CA GLU A 101 2.14 13.08 19.49
C GLU A 101 3.65 13.35 19.43
N ARG A 102 4.47 12.40 18.95
CA ARG A 102 5.92 12.63 18.77
C ARG A 102 6.24 13.79 17.84
N GLN A 103 5.50 13.96 16.74
CA GLN A 103 5.71 15.08 15.82
C GLN A 103 5.37 16.43 16.44
N LYS A 104 4.35 16.51 17.30
CA LYS A 104 4.02 17.74 18.05
C LYS A 104 5.13 18.16 19.01
N TYR A 105 5.82 17.20 19.64
CA TYR A 105 6.93 17.49 20.55
C TYR A 105 8.21 17.98 19.85
N MET A 106 8.41 17.69 18.57
CA MET A 106 9.61 18.13 17.82
C MET A 106 9.47 19.53 17.20
N LEU A 107 8.30 20.16 17.36
CA LEU A 107 7.98 21.49 16.83
C LEU A 107 7.89 22.57 17.94
N GLN A 108 8.15 22.20 19.20
CA GLN A 108 8.35 23.12 20.33
C GLN A 108 9.85 23.21 20.66
#